data_AF-A0A2D4KV75-F1
#
_entry.id   AF-A0A2D4KV75-F1
#
_cell.length_a   1.000
_cell.length_b   1.000
_cell.length_c   1.000
_cell.angle_alpha   90.00
_cell.angle_beta   90.00
_cell.angle_gamma   90.00
#
_symmetry.space_group_name_H-M   'P 1'
#
loop_
_entity.id
_entity.type
_entity.pdbx_description
1 polymer ?
#
loop_
_entity_poly.entity_id
_entity_poly.type
_entity_poly.pdbx_seq_one_letter_code
_entity_poly.pdbx_strand_id
1 'polypeptide(L)'
;MVYDPVTAMETLISIGFERVLTSGCDSSALEGLPLIKRLIEQAKGRIIIVPGGGITERNLQRILEGSGASEFHCSARSAKNSGMKFRNSSVKMGTSLSTPEHSSMVADVTKVRTLNAIAKNVL
;
A
#
# COMPACT_ATOMS: atom_id res chain seq x y z
N MET A 1 2.98 -2.23 13.51
CA MET A 1 3.35 -2.02 14.92
C MET A 1 3.29 -3.36 15.65
N VAL A 2 4.36 -4.15 15.56
CA VAL A 2 4.55 -5.43 16.27
C VAL A 2 6.00 -5.48 16.74
N TYR A 3 6.27 -6.10 17.89
CA TYR A 3 7.64 -6.21 18.41
C TYR A 3 8.47 -7.23 17.61
N ASP A 4 7.92 -8.44 17.41
CA ASP A 4 8.54 -9.48 16.59
C ASP A 4 7.60 -9.88 15.42
N PRO A 5 7.89 -9.46 14.19
CA PRO A 5 7.06 -9.76 13.02
C PRO A 5 7.06 -11.25 12.65
N VAL A 6 8.10 -11.99 13.00
CA VAL A 6 8.19 -13.43 12.68
C VAL A 6 7.24 -14.22 13.56
N THR A 7 7.31 -14.02 14.87
CA THR A 7 6.39 -14.67 15.82
C THR A 7 4.93 -14.26 15.56
N ALA A 8 4.70 -13.00 15.21
CA ALA A 8 3.37 -12.52 14.83
C ALA A 8 2.84 -13.26 13.60
N MET A 9 3.65 -13.44 12.55
CA MET A 9 3.25 -14.16 11.34
C MET A 9 2.91 -15.62 11.65
N GLU A 10 3.72 -16.33 12.44
CA GLU A 10 3.44 -17.72 12.83
C GLU A 10 2.13 -17.84 13.63
N THR A 11 1.83 -16.83 14.46
CA THR A 11 0.55 -16.75 15.18
C THR A 11 -0.62 -16.50 14.23
N LEU A 12 -0.46 -15.65 13.21
CA LEU A 12 -1.50 -15.42 12.20
C LEU A 12 -1.77 -16.68 11.38
N ILE A 13 -0.73 -17.47 11.07
CA ILE A 13 -0.85 -18.77 10.41
C ILE A 13 -1.65 -19.74 11.30
N SER A 14 -1.35 -19.82 12.60
CA SER A 14 -2.04 -20.76 13.50
C SER A 14 -3.52 -20.43 13.72
N ILE A 15 -3.89 -19.15 13.65
CA ILE A 15 -5.29 -18.69 13.75
C ILE A 15 -6.03 -18.82 12.40
N GLY A 16 -5.32 -19.09 11.31
CA GLY A 16 -5.90 -19.37 9.99
C GLY A 16 -6.16 -18.14 9.13
N PHE A 17 -5.39 -17.06 9.30
CA PHE A 17 -5.44 -15.94 8.36
C PHE A 17 -4.83 -16.33 7.02
N GLU A 18 -5.49 -15.93 5.92
CA GLU A 18 -4.99 -16.22 4.57
C GLU A 18 -3.96 -15.20 4.09
N ARG A 19 -4.05 -13.95 4.55
CA ARG A 19 -3.24 -12.83 4.05
C ARG A 19 -2.84 -11.86 5.15
N VAL A 20 -1.67 -11.22 5.00
CA VAL A 20 -1.18 -10.15 5.88
C VAL A 20 -0.75 -8.94 5.07
N LEU A 21 -1.37 -7.79 5.34
CA LEU A 21 -0.92 -6.50 4.80
C LEU A 21 0.23 -5.94 5.65
N THR A 22 1.39 -5.65 5.03
CA THR A 22 2.55 -5.15 5.76
C THR A 22 3.44 -4.24 4.91
N SER A 23 4.03 -3.23 5.56
CA SER A 23 5.12 -2.41 5.00
C SER A 23 6.50 -2.94 5.37
N GLY A 24 6.60 -4.14 5.98
CA GLY A 24 7.86 -4.64 6.54
C GLY A 24 8.27 -3.87 7.79
N CYS A 25 7.30 -3.50 8.63
CA CYS A 25 7.51 -2.72 9.86
C CYS A 25 8.24 -1.38 9.69
N ASP A 26 8.28 -0.84 8.47
CA ASP A 26 8.89 0.45 8.15
C ASP A 26 7.85 1.44 7.61
N SER A 27 8.29 2.67 7.36
CA SER A 27 7.55 3.80 6.80
C SER A 27 6.95 3.55 5.41
N SER A 28 7.54 2.65 4.60
CA SER A 28 7.00 2.22 3.32
C SER A 28 7.40 0.79 2.99
N ALA A 29 6.67 0.14 2.08
CA ALA A 29 6.99 -1.21 1.61
C ALA A 29 8.37 -1.30 0.92
N LEU A 30 8.87 -0.19 0.37
CA LEU A 30 10.19 -0.16 -0.25
C LEU A 30 11.31 -0.16 0.81
N GLU A 31 11.14 0.60 1.90
CA GLU A 31 12.11 0.63 3.01
C GLU A 31 12.12 -0.70 3.78
N GLY A 32 10.94 -1.25 4.06
CA GLY A 32 10.81 -2.56 4.75
C GLY A 32 10.99 -3.77 3.84
N LEU A 33 11.40 -3.58 2.58
CA LEU A 33 11.51 -4.65 1.57
C LEU A 33 12.34 -5.86 2.04
N PRO A 34 13.50 -5.71 2.72
CA PRO A 34 14.27 -6.85 3.20
C PRO A 34 13.49 -7.73 4.19
N LEU A 35 12.69 -7.11 5.08
CA LEU A 35 11.86 -7.85 6.03
C LEU A 35 10.69 -8.54 5.32
N ILE A 36 10.06 -7.87 4.35
CA ILE A 36 8.97 -8.48 3.55
C ILE A 36 9.48 -9.75 2.84
N LYS A 37 10.65 -9.67 2.20
CA LYS A 37 11.28 -10.84 1.56
C LYS A 37 11.48 -11.99 2.56
N ARG A 38 12.06 -11.70 3.73
CA ARG A 38 12.28 -12.70 4.78
C ARG A 38 10.97 -13.34 5.25
N LEU A 39 9.90 -12.55 5.40
CA LEU A 39 8.58 -13.06 5.80
C LEU A 39 7.99 -13.97 4.72
N ILE A 40 8.12 -13.63 3.44
CA ILE A 40 7.66 -14.48 2.32
C ILE A 40 8.42 -15.81 2.30
N GLU A 41 9.74 -15.77 2.43
CA GLU A 41 10.60 -16.95 2.46
C GLU A 41 10.25 -17.88 3.64
N GLN A 42 9.95 -17.30 4.81
CA GLN A 42 9.58 -18.08 5.99
C GLN A 42 8.11 -18.56 5.94
N ALA A 43 7.20 -17.78 5.36
CA ALA A 43 5.80 -18.16 5.20
C ALA A 43 5.67 -19.43 4.37
N LYS A 44 6.53 -19.64 3.35
CA LYS A 44 6.53 -20.83 2.47
C LYS A 44 5.12 -21.15 1.91
N GLY A 45 4.36 -20.11 1.57
CA GLY A 45 3.00 -20.24 1.05
C GLY A 45 1.92 -20.60 2.06
N ARG A 46 2.24 -20.73 3.35
CA ARG A 46 1.24 -20.97 4.43
C ARG A 46 0.32 -19.78 4.68
N ILE A 47 0.80 -18.58 4.37
CA ILE A 47 0.07 -17.32 4.42
C ILE A 47 0.62 -16.39 3.33
N ILE A 48 -0.24 -15.57 2.74
CA ILE A 48 0.15 -14.63 1.69
C ILE A 48 0.61 -13.32 2.35
N ILE A 49 1.86 -12.92 2.07
CA ILE A 49 2.38 -11.63 2.52
C ILE A 49 2.10 -10.60 1.42
N VAL A 50 1.29 -9.59 1.76
CA VAL A 50 0.87 -8.53 0.85
C VAL A 50 1.65 -7.24 1.19
N PRO A 51 2.75 -6.92 0.48
CA PRO A 51 3.41 -5.63 0.60
C PRO A 51 2.42 -4.48 0.38
N GLY A 52 2.45 -3.50 1.28
CA GLY A 52 1.64 -2.28 1.19
C GLY A 52 2.27 -1.12 1.95
N GLY A 53 1.89 0.10 1.56
CA GLY A 53 2.45 1.34 2.10
C GLY A 53 3.36 2.04 1.09
N GLY A 54 2.86 3.13 0.51
CA GLY A 54 3.64 3.95 -0.43
C GLY A 54 3.92 3.30 -1.80
N ILE A 55 3.20 2.24 -2.19
CA ILE A 55 3.38 1.61 -3.51
C ILE A 55 2.81 2.52 -4.62
N THR A 56 3.62 2.74 -5.64
CA THR A 56 3.38 3.60 -6.82
C THR A 56 3.92 2.92 -8.09
N GLU A 57 3.61 3.49 -9.25
CA GLU A 57 4.09 3.01 -10.56
C GLU A 57 5.63 3.01 -10.64
N ARG A 58 6.30 3.82 -9.82
CA ARG A 58 7.77 4.00 -9.87
C ARG A 58 8.53 2.97 -9.04
N ASN A 59 7.89 2.37 -8.04
CA ASN A 59 8.55 1.46 -7.10
C ASN A 59 7.96 0.05 -7.12
N LEU A 60 6.79 -0.17 -7.73
CA LEU A 60 6.11 -1.48 -7.77
C LEU A 60 7.03 -2.59 -8.29
N GLN A 61 7.70 -2.37 -9.43
CA GLN A 61 8.58 -3.37 -10.02
C GLN A 61 9.67 -3.84 -9.05
N ARG A 62 10.38 -2.89 -8.42
CA ARG A 62 11.44 -3.19 -7.45
C ARG A 62 10.91 -3.95 -6.23
N ILE A 63 9.70 -3.62 -5.78
CA ILE A 63 9.07 -4.30 -4.64
C ILE A 63 8.71 -5.74 -5.01
N LEU A 64 8.09 -5.97 -6.17
CA LEU A 64 7.71 -7.31 -6.61
C LEU A 64 8.95 -8.19 -6.84
N GLU A 65 9.93 -7.71 -7.61
CA GLU A 65 11.18 -8.44 -7.87
C GLU A 65 12.00 -8.69 -6.60
N GLY A 66 12.05 -7.70 -5.70
CA GLY A 66 12.85 -7.79 -4.48
C GLY A 66 12.22 -8.62 -3.36
N SER A 67 10.89 -8.73 -3.33
CA SER A 67 10.16 -9.49 -2.30
C SER A 67 9.74 -10.90 -2.76
N GLY A 68 9.49 -11.10 -4.05
CA GLY A 68 8.83 -12.31 -4.54
C GLY A 68 7.34 -12.40 -4.19
N ALA A 69 6.70 -11.29 -3.84
CA ALA A 69 5.28 -11.26 -3.51
C ALA A 69 4.40 -11.47 -4.74
N SER A 70 3.35 -12.30 -4.61
CA SER A 70 2.34 -12.53 -5.65
C SER A 70 1.18 -11.53 -5.60
N GLU A 71 0.95 -10.90 -4.44
CA GLU A 71 -0.11 -9.92 -4.21
C GLU A 71 0.48 -8.62 -3.65
N PHE A 72 -0.11 -7.47 -3.94
CA PHE A 72 0.32 -6.18 -3.40
C PHE A 72 -0.87 -5.25 -3.14
N HIS A 73 -0.71 -4.29 -2.22
CA HIS A 73 -1.74 -3.32 -1.87
C HIS A 73 -1.27 -1.88 -2.15
N CYS A 74 -2.09 -1.13 -2.88
CA CYS A 74 -1.81 0.27 -3.20
C CYS A 74 -3.09 1.12 -3.12
N SER A 75 -2.93 2.44 -2.97
CA SER A 75 -4.07 3.36 -2.96
C SER A 75 -4.43 3.87 -4.36
N ALA A 76 -3.44 4.06 -5.23
CA ALA A 76 -3.60 4.56 -6.61
C ALA A 76 -4.49 5.80 -6.75
N ARG A 77 -4.48 6.70 -5.75
CA ARG A 77 -5.36 7.89 -5.72
C ARG A 77 -4.76 9.09 -6.45
N SER A 78 -5.62 9.94 -6.98
CA SER A 78 -5.32 11.30 -7.45
C SER A 78 -6.31 12.31 -6.84
N ALA A 79 -5.86 13.54 -6.66
CA ALA A 79 -6.69 14.62 -6.16
C ALA A 79 -7.56 15.17 -7.30
N LYS A 80 -8.87 15.19 -7.10
CA LYS A 80 -9.86 15.76 -8.01
C LYS A 80 -10.48 16.99 -7.38
N ASN A 81 -10.44 18.11 -8.11
CA ASN A 81 -11.10 19.34 -7.70
C ASN A 81 -12.63 19.17 -7.69
N SER A 82 -13.26 19.80 -6.70
CA SER A 82 -14.72 19.86 -6.58
C SER A 82 -15.33 20.67 -7.73
N GLY A 83 -16.48 20.20 -8.20
CA GLY A 83 -17.30 20.89 -9.20
C GLY A 83 -18.07 22.10 -8.67
N MET A 84 -17.91 22.45 -7.38
CA MET A 84 -18.49 23.67 -6.82
C MET A 84 -17.98 24.91 -7.55
N LYS A 85 -18.92 25.65 -8.15
CA LYS A 85 -18.66 26.91 -8.88
C LYS A 85 -18.39 28.08 -7.94
N PHE A 86 -19.16 28.17 -6.86
CA PHE A 86 -18.96 29.15 -5.79
C PHE A 86 -18.17 28.52 -4.63
N ARG A 87 -17.23 29.29 -4.06
CA ARG A 87 -16.32 28.81 -3.01
C ARG A 87 -16.17 29.86 -1.92
N ASN A 88 -16.36 29.47 -0.66
CA ASN A 88 -16.13 30.33 0.50
C ASN A 88 -14.84 29.92 1.20
N SER A 89 -13.75 30.66 0.96
CA SER A 89 -12.43 30.39 1.53
C SER A 89 -12.27 30.76 3.00
N SER A 90 -13.24 31.45 3.59
CA SER A 90 -13.19 31.87 5.00
C SER A 90 -13.55 30.76 5.98
N VAL A 91 -14.25 29.72 5.52
CA VAL A 91 -14.70 28.60 6.35
C VAL A 91 -13.72 27.44 6.19
N LYS A 92 -13.39 26.81 7.32
CA LYS A 92 -12.63 25.56 7.38
C LYS A 92 -13.38 24.58 8.28
N MET A 93 -13.76 23.43 7.74
CA MET A 93 -14.49 22.38 8.45
C MET A 93 -13.56 21.46 9.27
N GLY A 94 -12.29 21.35 8.86
CA GLY A 94 -11.27 20.53 9.51
C GLY A 94 -10.27 21.35 10.34
N THR A 95 -9.14 20.73 10.69
CA THR A 95 -8.05 21.40 11.40
C THR A 95 -7.49 22.58 10.60
N SER A 96 -6.99 23.61 11.30
CA SER A 96 -6.68 24.95 10.79
C SER A 96 -5.66 25.02 9.63
N LEU A 97 -4.95 23.92 9.38
CA LEU A 97 -3.90 23.72 8.36
C LEU A 97 -4.24 22.61 7.33
N SER A 98 -5.49 22.13 7.30
CA SER A 98 -5.88 20.97 6.49
C SER A 98 -6.00 21.25 4.99
N THR A 99 -5.99 20.14 4.24
CA THR A 99 -6.14 20.00 2.79
C THR A 99 -7.26 20.86 2.20
N PRO A 100 -7.19 21.25 0.91
CA PRO A 100 -8.22 22.06 0.28
C PRO A 100 -9.62 21.40 0.40
N GLU A 101 -10.60 22.12 0.96
CA GLU A 101 -11.99 21.63 1.13
C GLU A 101 -12.66 21.26 -0.20
N HIS A 102 -12.16 21.86 -1.28
CA HIS A 102 -12.65 21.66 -2.62
C HIS A 102 -11.81 20.63 -3.39
N SER A 103 -11.19 19.68 -2.69
CA SER A 103 -10.47 18.57 -3.29
C SER A 103 -10.92 17.24 -2.67
N SER A 104 -11.00 16.20 -3.49
CA SER A 104 -11.33 14.84 -3.07
C SER A 104 -10.32 13.87 -3.64
N MET A 105 -9.92 12.87 -2.85
CA MET A 105 -9.00 11.84 -3.31
C MET A 105 -9.81 10.70 -3.92
N VAL A 106 -9.62 10.44 -5.21
CA VAL A 106 -10.35 9.41 -5.95
C VAL A 106 -9.35 8.40 -6.50
N ALA A 107 -9.72 7.11 -6.54
CA ALA A 107 -8.92 6.09 -7.21
C ALA A 107 -8.82 6.41 -8.70
N ASP A 108 -7.61 6.51 -9.23
CA ASP A 108 -7.35 6.96 -10.60
C ASP A 108 -7.23 5.75 -11.53
N VAL A 109 -8.13 5.71 -12.53
CA VAL A 109 -8.19 4.62 -13.51
C VAL A 109 -6.86 4.46 -14.27
N THR A 110 -6.21 5.56 -14.62
CA THR A 110 -4.95 5.53 -15.37
C THR A 110 -3.84 4.95 -14.51
N LYS A 111 -3.74 5.38 -13.26
CA LYS A 111 -2.74 4.85 -12.31
C LYS A 111 -2.91 3.35 -12.06
N VAL A 112 -4.15 2.92 -11.82
CA VAL A 112 -4.47 1.49 -11.62
C VAL A 112 -4.10 0.68 -12.87
N ARG A 113 -4.41 1.20 -14.07
CA ARG A 113 -4.06 0.53 -15.33
C ARG A 113 -2.55 0.39 -15.51
N THR A 114 -1.78 1.43 -15.19
CA THR A 114 -0.32 1.40 -15.26
C THR A 114 0.27 0.42 -14.25
N LEU A 115 -0.21 0.40 -13.01
CA LEU A 115 0.21 -0.57 -11.98
C LEU A 115 -0.06 -2.01 -12.42
N ASN A 116 -1.24 -2.26 -13.00
CA ASN A 116 -1.58 -3.58 -13.53
C ASN A 116 -0.67 -3.98 -14.70
N ALA A 117 -0.36 -3.05 -15.61
CA ALA A 117 0.58 -3.32 -16.71
C ALA A 117 1.99 -3.67 -16.19
N ILE A 118 2.47 -2.97 -15.16
CA ILE A 118 3.76 -3.27 -14.53
C ILE A 118 3.72 -4.67 -13.88
N ALA A 119 2.66 -4.98 -13.12
CA ALA A 119 2.52 -6.26 -12.44
C ALA A 119 2.53 -7.44 -13.43
N LYS A 120 1.83 -7.32 -14.57
CA LYS A 120 1.80 -8.34 -15.63
C LYS A 120 3.14 -8.58 -16.33
N ASN A 121 4.08 -7.64 -16.24
CA ASN A 121 5.40 -7.79 -16.85
C ASN A 121 6.40 -8.45 -15.89
N VAL A 122 6.07 -8.54 -14.59
CA VAL A 122 6.97 -9.02 -13.53
C VAL A 122 6.52 -10.36 -12.97
N LEU A 123 5.21 -10.54 -12.77
CA LEU A 123 4.57 -11.79 -12.34
C LEU A 123 4.29 -12.70 -13.54
#